data_AF-A0AA88GGF1-F1
#
_entry.id   AF-A0AA88GGF1-F1
#
_cell.length_a   1.000
_cell.length_b   1.000
_cell.length_c   1.000
_cell.angle_alpha   90.00
_cell.angle_beta   90.00
_cell.angle_gamma   90.00
#
_symmetry.space_group_name_H-M   'P 1'
#
loop_
_entity.id
_entity.type
_entity.pdbx_description
1 polymer ?
#
loop_
_entity_poly.entity_id
_entity_poly.type
_entity_poly.pdbx_seq_one_letter_code
_entity_poly.pdbx_strand_id
1 'polypeptide(L)'
;MKTIHLLPLTIWAVLVLLLSHSTSLLLALDIVYENHTVPVTQDYTAAFDAAVQDMIVDRSFIDAFSNYMYFPVPACINDLVKYPKTNPFANRKALVMCMEMGVISPYLEVKHLVGNTIVQKINAYYGSNLQTQFKYLNTSLKGFFNTMKEGVDSGECDLIASNVTPTKERMEVAHFQCNYGMTSQAFLRTNKDGHLTLKTLQDLNQTHIFVGASKGTTYETLVKTQLSAAQYVPLDDGDVPYDAIKNNQVHAVIGDGVTYLIWVKQNQDLCKNCTVNFYNSPYGYGTFTTNRILPSSAMHLMQHASLWMTVLMMVMMTWILSSVQSV
;
A
#
# COMPACT_ATOMS: atom_id res chain seq x y z
N MET A 1 35.94 57.39 -47.44
CA MET A 1 35.82 56.37 -48.52
C MET A 1 36.33 55.04 -48.01
N LYS A 2 35.42 54.16 -47.58
CA LYS A 2 35.64 52.70 -47.45
C LYS A 2 34.30 52.05 -47.74
N THR A 3 34.25 51.34 -48.85
CA THR A 3 33.09 50.65 -49.41
C THR A 3 32.81 49.38 -48.60
N ILE A 4 31.59 49.25 -48.08
CA ILE A 4 31.11 48.01 -47.44
C ILE A 4 30.37 47.20 -48.50
N HIS A 5 30.87 46.00 -48.80
CA HIS A 5 30.19 45.04 -49.66
C HIS A 5 29.07 44.34 -48.88
N LEU A 6 27.83 44.51 -49.35
CA LEU A 6 26.66 43.72 -48.96
C LEU A 6 26.73 42.34 -49.63
N LEU A 7 26.75 41.28 -48.82
CA LEU A 7 26.52 39.90 -49.26
C LEU A 7 25.02 39.64 -49.48
N PRO A 8 24.62 38.78 -50.43
CA PRO A 8 23.24 38.62 -50.86
C PRO A 8 22.39 37.78 -49.90
N LEU A 9 21.15 38.23 -49.68
CA LEU A 9 20.07 37.51 -48.99
C LEU A 9 19.63 36.28 -49.81
N THR A 10 20.34 35.16 -49.73
CA THR A 10 19.78 33.86 -50.19
C THR A 10 20.17 32.65 -49.33
N ILE A 11 20.87 32.83 -48.21
CA ILE A 11 21.32 31.73 -47.33
C ILE A 11 20.67 31.80 -45.93
N TRP A 12 19.41 32.24 -45.85
CA TRP A 12 18.61 32.20 -44.61
C TRP A 12 17.33 31.36 -44.73
N ALA A 13 17.04 30.80 -45.91
CA ALA A 13 15.83 30.01 -46.14
C ALA A 13 16.03 28.48 -45.98
N VAL A 14 17.26 27.99 -45.80
CA VAL A 14 17.54 26.54 -45.65
C VAL A 14 17.82 26.14 -44.20
N LEU A 15 18.09 27.08 -43.29
CA LEU A 15 18.38 26.77 -41.89
C LEU A 15 17.16 26.87 -40.94
N VAL A 16 16.03 27.40 -41.41
CA VAL A 16 14.79 27.58 -40.61
C VAL A 16 13.78 26.44 -40.82
N LEU A 17 14.03 25.52 -41.77
CA LEU A 17 13.18 24.34 -42.04
C LEU A 17 13.68 23.03 -41.41
N LEU A 18 14.69 23.08 -40.54
CA LEU A 18 15.19 21.93 -39.76
C LEU A 18 14.93 22.05 -38.25
N LEU A 19 14.06 22.96 -37.81
CA LEU A 19 13.73 23.18 -36.39
C LEU A 19 12.23 23.06 -36.07
N SER A 20 11.49 22.25 -36.82
CA SER A 20 10.16 21.81 -36.41
C SER A 20 10.00 20.33 -36.74
N HIS A 21 9.45 19.57 -35.78
CA HIS A 21 9.27 18.10 -35.77
C HIS A 21 10.39 17.28 -35.10
N SER A 22 10.88 17.73 -33.94
CA SER A 22 11.14 16.77 -32.86
C SER A 22 9.82 16.50 -32.13
N THR A 23 8.91 15.75 -32.76
CA THR A 23 7.88 15.05 -32.01
C THR A 23 8.60 14.03 -31.14
N SER A 24 8.82 14.37 -29.88
CA SER A 24 9.20 13.43 -28.84
C SER A 24 8.12 12.35 -28.82
N LEU A 25 8.38 11.26 -29.52
CA LEU A 25 7.60 10.03 -29.41
C LEU A 25 7.91 9.50 -28.01
N LEU A 26 7.18 9.99 -27.00
CA LEU A 26 7.02 9.31 -25.73
C LEU A 26 6.32 7.99 -26.07
N LEU A 27 7.11 6.96 -26.36
CA LEU A 27 6.67 5.59 -26.25
C LEU A 27 6.26 5.43 -24.78
N ALA A 28 4.97 5.60 -24.51
CA ALA A 28 4.36 5.07 -23.31
C ALA A 28 4.65 3.57 -23.36
N LEU A 29 5.68 3.14 -22.63
CA LEU A 29 5.88 1.74 -22.35
C LEU A 29 4.69 1.34 -21.49
N ASP A 30 3.68 0.71 -22.11
CA ASP A 30 2.61 0.07 -21.38
C ASP A 30 3.28 -0.95 -20.45
N ILE A 31 3.28 -0.65 -19.15
CA ILE A 31 3.78 -1.59 -18.14
C ILE A 31 2.80 -2.77 -18.18
N VAL A 32 3.22 -3.86 -18.80
CA VAL A 32 2.47 -5.11 -18.80
C VAL A 32 2.66 -5.77 -17.43
N TYR A 33 1.67 -5.58 -16.56
CA TYR A 33 1.62 -6.27 -15.28
C TYR A 33 1.37 -7.77 -15.51
N GLU A 34 1.99 -8.59 -14.68
CA GLU A 34 1.67 -10.01 -14.67
C GLU A 34 0.23 -10.18 -14.18
N ASN A 35 -0.66 -10.58 -15.07
CA ASN A 35 -2.04 -10.89 -14.72
C ASN A 35 -2.15 -12.39 -14.47
N HIS A 36 -2.87 -12.79 -13.43
CA HIS A 36 -3.05 -14.19 -13.12
C HIS A 36 -4.49 -14.44 -12.68
N THR A 37 -5.09 -15.45 -13.32
CA THR A 37 -6.38 -16.02 -12.92
C THR A 37 -6.20 -17.24 -12.01
N VAL A 38 -4.98 -17.47 -11.51
CA VAL A 38 -4.67 -18.63 -10.68
C VAL A 38 -5.45 -18.48 -9.38
N PRO A 39 -6.26 -19.48 -8.99
CA PRO A 39 -6.94 -19.42 -7.72
C PRO A 39 -5.91 -19.39 -6.59
N VAL A 40 -6.08 -18.45 -5.66
CA VAL A 40 -5.23 -18.33 -4.48
C VAL A 40 -5.43 -19.57 -3.61
N THR A 41 -4.37 -20.37 -3.47
CA THR A 41 -4.39 -21.60 -2.65
C THR A 41 -3.90 -21.33 -1.24
N GLN A 42 -4.15 -22.27 -0.33
CA GLN A 42 -3.60 -22.21 1.02
C GLN A 42 -2.06 -22.10 1.03
N ASP A 43 -1.38 -22.79 0.12
CA ASP A 43 0.09 -22.72 0.01
C ASP A 43 0.54 -21.32 -0.43
N TYR A 44 -0.16 -20.74 -1.40
CA TYR A 44 0.10 -19.38 -1.87
C TYR A 44 0.00 -18.37 -0.71
N THR A 45 -1.10 -18.43 0.05
CA THR A 45 -1.29 -17.54 1.21
C THR A 45 -0.26 -17.80 2.32
N ALA A 46 0.02 -19.07 2.63
CA ALA A 46 1.01 -19.43 3.64
C ALA A 46 2.43 -18.95 3.30
N ALA A 47 2.79 -18.89 2.01
CA ALA A 47 4.06 -18.34 1.59
C ALA A 47 4.17 -16.83 1.86
N PHE A 48 3.07 -16.06 1.69
CA PHE A 48 3.04 -14.65 2.07
C PHE A 48 3.05 -14.46 3.59
N ASP A 49 2.28 -15.25 4.33
CA ASP A 49 2.24 -15.18 5.79
C ASP A 49 3.64 -15.45 6.38
N ALA A 50 4.32 -16.50 5.91
CA ALA A 50 5.69 -16.83 6.33
C ALA A 50 6.67 -15.71 5.95
N ALA A 51 6.56 -15.15 4.74
CA ALA A 51 7.43 -14.06 4.29
C ALA A 51 7.24 -12.77 5.09
N VAL A 52 6.02 -12.43 5.48
CA VAL A 52 5.77 -11.29 6.36
C VAL A 52 6.30 -11.56 7.76
N GLN A 53 6.11 -12.77 8.31
CA GLN A 53 6.68 -13.13 9.61
C GLN A 53 8.21 -13.04 9.63
N ASP A 54 8.88 -13.51 8.58
CA ASP A 54 10.33 -13.38 8.42
C ASP A 54 10.78 -11.92 8.22
N MET A 55 9.98 -11.10 7.52
CA MET A 55 10.26 -9.68 7.29
C MET A 55 10.21 -8.90 8.60
N ILE A 56 9.17 -9.07 9.43
CA ILE A 56 8.98 -8.24 10.63
C ILE A 56 9.98 -8.54 11.76
N VAL A 57 10.73 -9.65 11.67
CA VAL A 57 11.83 -9.97 12.58
C VAL A 57 13.21 -9.73 11.96
N ASP A 58 13.26 -9.33 10.68
CA ASP A 58 14.51 -9.01 9.99
C ASP A 58 15.04 -7.65 10.45
N ARG A 59 16.28 -7.62 10.95
CA ARG A 59 16.91 -6.38 11.44
C ARG A 59 17.07 -5.31 10.36
N SER A 60 17.42 -5.70 9.14
CA SER A 60 17.56 -4.75 8.04
C SER A 60 16.23 -4.11 7.66
N PHE A 61 15.13 -4.87 7.70
CA PHE A 61 13.79 -4.33 7.53
C PHE A 61 13.41 -3.41 8.69
N ILE A 62 13.61 -3.85 9.94
CA ILE A 62 13.28 -3.06 11.14
C ILE A 62 14.03 -1.73 11.14
N ASP A 63 15.32 -1.74 10.84
CA ASP A 63 16.16 -0.54 10.79
C ASP A 63 15.70 0.41 9.68
N ALA A 64 15.46 -0.12 8.46
CA ALA A 64 14.96 0.66 7.34
C ALA A 64 13.57 1.25 7.63
N PHE A 65 12.65 0.45 8.16
CA PHE A 65 11.30 0.87 8.53
C PHE A 65 11.32 1.97 9.59
N SER A 66 12.15 1.80 10.64
CA SER A 66 12.26 2.75 11.75
C SER A 66 12.80 4.12 11.28
N ASN A 67 13.65 4.15 10.25
CA ASN A 67 14.12 5.40 9.65
C ASN A 67 13.00 6.22 9.02
N TYR A 68 11.94 5.56 8.56
CA TYR A 68 10.78 6.21 7.94
C TYR A 68 9.67 6.50 8.94
N MET A 69 9.30 5.52 9.76
CA MET A 69 8.00 5.53 10.44
C MET A 69 8.06 5.94 11.91
N TYR A 70 9.22 6.00 12.59
CA TYR A 70 9.34 6.35 14.03
C TYR A 70 8.53 5.48 15.01
N PHE A 71 7.79 4.49 14.51
CA PHE A 71 7.09 3.48 15.29
C PHE A 71 7.82 2.14 15.18
N PRO A 72 7.78 1.32 16.23
CA PRO A 72 8.33 -0.02 16.16
C PRO A 72 7.53 -0.90 15.19
N VAL A 73 8.22 -1.85 14.59
CA VAL A 73 7.56 -2.99 13.92
C VAL A 73 6.94 -3.87 15.03
N PRO A 74 5.62 -4.16 14.98
CA PRO A 74 4.98 -4.96 16.01
C PRO A 74 5.37 -6.44 15.89
N ALA A 75 5.31 -7.16 17.01
CA ALA A 75 5.41 -8.62 16.98
C ALA A 75 4.16 -9.23 16.30
N CYS A 76 4.33 -10.33 15.57
CA CYS A 76 3.18 -11.09 15.11
C CYS A 76 2.53 -11.83 16.29
N ILE A 77 1.21 -11.71 16.39
CA ILE A 77 0.40 -12.40 17.41
C ILE A 77 -0.14 -13.76 16.92
N ASN A 78 0.01 -14.05 15.63
CA ASN A 78 -0.43 -15.30 15.02
C ASN A 78 0.64 -16.38 15.17
N ASP A 79 0.22 -17.64 15.07
CA ASP A 79 1.13 -18.77 15.07
C ASP A 79 2.16 -18.68 13.94
N LEU A 80 3.33 -19.26 14.20
CA LEU A 80 4.40 -19.35 13.21
C LEU A 80 3.91 -20.11 11.98
N VAL A 81 3.86 -19.43 10.84
CA VAL A 81 3.50 -20.04 9.56
C VAL A 81 4.78 -20.50 8.87
N LYS A 82 4.81 -21.78 8.50
CA LYS A 82 5.91 -22.34 7.72
C LYS A 82 5.65 -22.10 6.24
N TYR A 83 6.70 -21.73 5.53
CA TYR A 83 6.67 -21.78 4.08
C TYR A 83 6.26 -23.19 3.58
N PRO A 84 5.38 -23.26 2.57
CA PRO A 84 5.14 -24.50 1.84
C PRO A 84 6.43 -25.13 1.31
N LYS A 85 6.42 -26.46 1.16
CA LYS A 85 7.56 -27.17 0.55
C LYS A 85 7.65 -26.95 -0.96
N THR A 86 6.50 -26.88 -1.62
CA THR A 86 6.40 -26.65 -3.06
C THR A 86 6.25 -25.15 -3.31
N ASN A 87 7.06 -24.59 -4.19
CA ASN A 87 6.96 -23.18 -4.55
C ASN A 87 5.62 -22.88 -5.27
N PRO A 88 4.68 -22.14 -4.64
CA PRO A 88 3.39 -21.83 -5.28
C PRO A 88 3.54 -20.81 -6.43
N PHE A 89 4.73 -20.22 -6.59
CA PHE A 89 5.05 -19.22 -7.59
C PHE A 89 5.99 -19.73 -8.69
N ALA A 90 6.22 -21.05 -8.80
CA ALA A 90 7.22 -21.63 -9.71
C ALA A 90 7.07 -21.21 -11.19
N ASN A 91 5.84 -20.92 -11.63
CA ASN A 91 5.53 -20.50 -13.00
C ASN A 91 5.38 -18.98 -13.16
N ARG A 92 5.74 -18.20 -12.13
CA ARG A 92 5.59 -16.74 -12.11
C ARG A 92 6.95 -16.08 -12.38
N LYS A 93 6.91 -14.88 -12.98
CA LYS A 93 8.11 -14.04 -13.16
C LYS A 93 8.14 -12.87 -12.20
N ALA A 94 6.97 -12.43 -11.74
CA ALA A 94 6.79 -11.33 -10.84
C ALA A 94 5.58 -11.55 -9.92
N LEU A 95 5.59 -10.82 -8.81
CA LEU A 95 4.44 -10.64 -7.92
C LEU A 95 4.01 -9.17 -7.94
N VAL A 96 2.72 -8.94 -8.12
CA VAL A 96 2.08 -7.63 -8.21
C VAL A 96 1.65 -7.18 -6.82
N MET A 97 2.40 -6.21 -6.29
CA MET A 97 2.11 -5.50 -5.06
C MET A 97 1.26 -4.27 -5.37
N CYS A 98 0.05 -4.21 -4.85
CA CYS A 98 -0.83 -3.07 -5.09
C CYS A 98 -0.84 -2.09 -3.92
N MET A 99 -0.94 -0.81 -4.26
CA MET A 99 -1.18 0.28 -3.31
C MET A 99 -2.08 1.35 -3.92
N GLU A 100 -2.54 2.32 -3.13
CA GLU A 100 -3.37 3.42 -3.63
C GLU A 100 -2.57 4.40 -4.49
N MET A 101 -3.25 5.08 -5.42
CA MET A 101 -2.66 6.23 -6.12
C MET A 101 -2.50 7.42 -5.17
N GLY A 102 -1.51 8.27 -5.45
CA GLY A 102 -1.29 9.51 -4.68
C GLY A 102 -0.59 9.33 -3.33
N VAL A 103 0.03 8.17 -3.09
CA VAL A 103 0.84 7.95 -1.88
C VAL A 103 2.07 8.85 -1.92
N ILE A 104 2.26 9.60 -0.84
CA ILE A 104 3.40 10.50 -0.65
C ILE A 104 4.40 9.95 0.35
N SER A 105 5.61 10.52 0.38
CA SER A 105 6.64 10.17 1.36
C SER A 105 6.18 10.42 2.81
N PRO A 106 6.53 9.55 3.77
CA PRO A 106 7.40 8.37 3.61
C PRO A 106 6.63 7.09 3.20
N TYR A 107 5.32 7.18 3.08
CA TYR A 107 4.46 6.01 2.92
C TYR A 107 4.76 5.32 1.59
N LEU A 108 5.15 6.07 0.57
CA LEU A 108 5.54 5.51 -0.72
C LEU A 108 6.75 4.59 -0.57
N GLU A 109 7.80 5.08 0.08
CA GLU A 109 9.05 4.35 0.33
C GLU A 109 8.80 3.12 1.20
N VAL A 110 7.99 3.26 2.24
CA VAL A 110 7.67 2.15 3.16
C VAL A 110 6.89 1.05 2.44
N LYS A 111 5.92 1.38 1.59
CA LYS A 111 5.16 0.36 0.84
C LYS A 111 6.03 -0.35 -0.19
N HIS A 112 6.96 0.37 -0.82
CA HIS A 112 7.97 -0.25 -1.69
C HIS A 112 8.91 -1.16 -0.90
N LEU A 113 9.38 -0.71 0.27
CA LEU A 113 10.22 -1.50 1.17
C LEU A 113 9.53 -2.81 1.56
N VAL A 114 8.25 -2.74 1.98
CA VAL A 114 7.44 -3.90 2.36
C VAL A 114 7.30 -4.87 1.18
N GLY A 115 6.82 -4.40 0.03
CA GLY A 115 6.62 -5.26 -1.15
C GLY A 115 7.92 -5.92 -1.61
N ASN A 116 9.02 -5.17 -1.69
CA ASN A 116 10.32 -5.70 -2.10
C ASN A 116 10.87 -6.72 -1.09
N THR A 117 10.75 -6.44 0.20
CA THR A 117 11.27 -7.34 1.23
C THR A 117 10.51 -8.65 1.24
N ILE A 118 9.18 -8.63 1.10
CA ILE A 118 8.36 -9.85 0.98
C ILE A 118 8.84 -10.71 -0.20
N VAL A 119 8.99 -10.13 -1.40
CA VAL A 119 9.45 -10.86 -2.59
C VAL A 119 10.88 -11.39 -2.40
N GLN A 120 11.76 -10.60 -1.78
CA GLN A 120 13.11 -11.04 -1.46
C GLN A 120 13.12 -12.26 -0.53
N LYS A 121 12.27 -12.27 0.51
CA LYS A 121 12.14 -13.41 1.44
C LYS A 121 11.63 -14.66 0.73
N ILE A 122 10.62 -14.52 -0.14
CA ILE A 122 10.10 -15.61 -0.98
C ILE A 122 11.21 -16.16 -1.89
N ASN A 123 11.96 -15.29 -2.57
CA ASN A 123 13.06 -15.69 -3.43
C ASN A 123 14.17 -16.42 -2.67
N ALA A 124 14.55 -15.92 -1.49
CA ALA A 124 15.56 -16.53 -0.66
C ALA A 124 15.15 -17.94 -0.20
N TYR A 125 13.88 -18.15 0.15
CA TYR A 125 13.39 -19.46 0.59
C TYR A 125 13.30 -20.47 -0.57
N TYR A 126 12.70 -20.08 -1.71
CA TYR A 126 12.45 -21.00 -2.82
C TYR A 126 13.57 -21.09 -3.86
N GLY A 127 14.62 -20.27 -3.75
CA GLY A 127 15.66 -20.14 -4.78
C GLY A 127 15.11 -19.59 -6.11
N SER A 128 14.06 -18.76 -6.06
CA SER A 128 13.43 -18.15 -7.23
C SER A 128 14.00 -16.77 -7.54
N ASN A 129 13.62 -16.21 -8.70
CA ASN A 129 14.00 -14.86 -9.14
C ASN A 129 12.78 -14.02 -9.53
N LEU A 130 11.77 -14.02 -8.66
CA LEU A 130 10.56 -13.21 -8.83
C LEU A 130 10.91 -11.73 -8.74
N GLN A 131 10.37 -10.94 -9.65
CA GLN A 131 10.42 -9.48 -9.58
C GLN A 131 9.26 -8.92 -8.75
N THR A 132 9.46 -7.77 -8.13
CA THR A 132 8.36 -7.00 -7.54
C THR A 132 7.79 -6.06 -8.59
N GLN A 133 6.48 -6.10 -8.81
CA GLN A 133 5.77 -5.11 -9.64
C GLN A 133 4.84 -4.30 -8.75
N PHE A 134 4.89 -2.97 -8.86
CA PHE A 134 4.02 -2.09 -8.09
C PHE A 134 2.90 -1.54 -8.95
N LYS A 135 1.66 -1.80 -8.57
CA LYS A 135 0.47 -1.29 -9.25
C LYS A 135 -0.29 -0.32 -8.35
N TYR A 136 -0.73 0.79 -8.94
CA TYR A 136 -1.40 1.86 -8.21
C TYR A 136 -2.89 1.87 -8.55
N LEU A 137 -3.73 1.69 -7.54
CA LEU A 137 -5.18 1.60 -7.71
C LEU A 137 -5.86 2.91 -7.36
N ASN A 138 -6.80 3.34 -8.21
CA ASN A 138 -7.61 4.52 -7.95
C ASN A 138 -8.74 4.18 -6.97
N THR A 139 -8.73 4.84 -5.81
CA THR A 139 -9.68 4.60 -4.72
C THR A 139 -10.87 5.56 -4.71
N SER A 140 -10.94 6.53 -5.63
CA SER A 140 -11.95 7.59 -5.61
C SER A 140 -13.38 7.09 -5.81
N LEU A 141 -13.58 5.97 -6.53
CA LEU A 141 -14.93 5.46 -6.85
C LEU A 141 -15.51 4.55 -5.77
N LYS A 142 -14.76 3.54 -5.33
CA LYS A 142 -15.26 2.49 -4.40
C LYS A 142 -14.82 2.69 -2.96
N GLY A 143 -13.96 3.68 -2.70
CA GLY A 143 -13.27 3.88 -1.45
C GLY A 143 -12.07 2.95 -1.29
N PHE A 144 -11.16 3.32 -0.39
CA PHE A 144 -9.86 2.67 -0.21
C PHE A 144 -9.93 1.15 -0.05
N PHE A 145 -10.63 0.66 0.98
CA PHE A 145 -10.61 -0.77 1.31
C PHE A 145 -11.25 -1.63 0.21
N ASN A 146 -12.39 -1.20 -0.34
CA ASN A 146 -13.11 -1.97 -1.35
C ASN A 146 -12.32 -2.08 -2.66
N THR A 147 -11.67 -0.99 -3.10
CA THR A 147 -10.77 -1.02 -4.26
C THR A 147 -9.63 -2.02 -4.05
N MET A 148 -8.96 -1.96 -2.89
CA MET A 148 -7.85 -2.87 -2.59
C MET A 148 -8.29 -4.33 -2.53
N LYS A 149 -9.42 -4.59 -1.88
CA LYS A 149 -10.02 -5.92 -1.80
C LYS A 149 -10.36 -6.48 -3.17
N GLU A 150 -10.95 -5.67 -4.05
CA GLU A 150 -11.25 -6.08 -5.42
C GLU A 150 -9.97 -6.40 -6.21
N GLY A 151 -8.89 -5.65 -5.98
CA GLY A 151 -7.59 -5.92 -6.59
C GLY A 151 -7.10 -7.34 -6.32
N VAL A 152 -7.11 -7.80 -5.07
CA VAL A 152 -6.71 -9.19 -4.74
C VAL A 152 -7.78 -10.23 -5.09
N ASP A 153 -9.07 -9.89 -4.99
CA ASP A 153 -10.17 -10.82 -5.31
C ASP A 153 -10.27 -11.12 -6.83
N SER A 154 -9.84 -10.18 -7.66
CA SER A 154 -9.85 -10.30 -9.12
C SER A 154 -8.57 -10.92 -9.70
N GLY A 155 -7.52 -11.06 -8.88
CA GLY A 155 -6.18 -11.47 -9.33
C GLY A 155 -5.37 -10.34 -9.98
N GLU A 156 -5.88 -9.11 -9.95
CA GLU A 156 -5.12 -7.92 -10.38
C GLU A 156 -3.90 -7.65 -9.48
N CYS A 157 -3.99 -8.06 -8.22
CA CYS A 157 -2.97 -7.92 -7.20
C CYS A 157 -2.67 -9.28 -6.55
N ASP A 158 -1.40 -9.62 -6.39
CA ASP A 158 -0.99 -10.76 -5.57
C ASP A 158 -1.13 -10.41 -4.07
N LEU A 159 -0.77 -9.18 -3.69
CA LEU A 159 -0.84 -8.69 -2.31
C LEU A 159 -1.07 -7.16 -2.26
N ILE A 160 -1.80 -6.70 -1.24
CA ILE A 160 -1.93 -5.28 -0.94
C ILE A 160 -0.83 -4.85 0.03
N ALA A 161 0.06 -3.99 -0.45
CA ALA A 161 1.20 -3.47 0.30
C ALA A 161 0.89 -2.17 1.08
N SER A 162 -0.36 -1.72 1.10
CA SER A 162 -0.78 -0.49 1.79
C SER A 162 -0.94 -0.65 3.30
N ASN A 163 -1.02 0.47 4.01
CA ASN A 163 -1.16 0.52 5.47
C ASN A 163 -2.61 0.24 5.89
N VAL A 164 -3.06 -1.01 5.76
CA VAL A 164 -4.46 -1.35 6.02
C VAL A 164 -4.64 -1.84 7.45
N THR A 165 -5.45 -1.13 8.23
CA THR A 165 -5.84 -1.57 9.58
C THR A 165 -6.76 -2.79 9.50
N PRO A 166 -6.42 -3.93 10.14
CA PRO A 166 -7.24 -5.15 10.15
C PRO A 166 -8.38 -5.02 11.16
N THR A 167 -9.43 -4.27 10.82
CA THR A 167 -10.66 -4.26 11.64
C THR A 167 -11.38 -5.60 11.54
N LYS A 168 -12.26 -5.90 12.50
CA LYS A 168 -13.02 -7.15 12.51
C LYS A 168 -13.75 -7.37 11.18
N GLU A 169 -14.44 -6.34 10.70
CA GLU A 169 -15.22 -6.38 9.45
C GLU A 169 -14.34 -6.63 8.23
N ARG A 170 -13.09 -6.13 8.24
CA ARG A 170 -12.15 -6.32 7.13
C ARG A 170 -11.56 -7.73 7.14
N MET A 171 -11.22 -8.26 8.31
CA MET A 171 -10.69 -9.61 8.47
C MET A 171 -11.71 -10.69 8.10
N GLU A 172 -13.00 -10.40 8.20
CA GLU A 172 -14.06 -11.31 7.72
C GLU A 172 -14.04 -11.50 6.20
N VAL A 173 -13.52 -10.52 5.45
CA VAL A 173 -13.63 -10.48 3.98
C VAL A 173 -12.28 -10.42 3.24
N ALA A 174 -11.16 -10.44 3.96
CA ALA A 174 -9.80 -10.44 3.42
C ALA A 174 -8.86 -11.20 4.36
N HIS A 175 -7.80 -11.80 3.81
CA HIS A 175 -6.81 -12.52 4.60
C HIS A 175 -5.63 -11.62 4.93
N PHE A 176 -5.56 -11.14 6.17
CA PHE A 176 -4.49 -10.27 6.64
C PHE A 176 -3.27 -11.07 7.10
N GLN A 177 -2.09 -10.64 6.67
CA GLN A 177 -0.84 -11.07 7.27
C GLN A 177 -0.66 -10.38 8.64
N CYS A 178 0.43 -10.74 9.33
CA CYS A 178 0.86 -9.99 10.52
C CYS A 178 1.01 -8.50 10.22
N ASN A 179 0.71 -7.65 11.20
CA ASN A 179 1.00 -6.22 11.07
C ASN A 179 2.50 -6.02 10.88
N TYR A 180 2.88 -5.17 9.92
CA TYR A 180 4.28 -4.81 9.69
C TYR A 180 4.62 -3.43 10.25
N GLY A 181 3.61 -2.68 10.70
CA GLY A 181 3.79 -1.36 11.27
C GLY A 181 2.70 -1.02 12.26
N MET A 182 2.97 0.02 13.05
CA MET A 182 1.99 0.65 13.93
C MET A 182 1.93 2.14 13.62
N THR A 183 0.77 2.74 13.83
CA THR A 183 0.60 4.19 13.87
C THR A 183 -0.29 4.56 15.04
N SER A 184 -0.37 5.83 15.32
CA SER A 184 -1.28 6.40 16.31
C SER A 184 -1.78 7.74 15.76
N GLN A 185 -3.01 8.06 16.12
CA GLN A 185 -3.56 9.37 15.84
C GLN A 185 -2.97 10.39 16.80
N ALA A 186 -2.66 11.56 16.26
CA ALA A 186 -2.10 12.66 17.01
C ALA A 186 -2.71 13.98 16.58
N PHE A 187 -2.46 15.01 17.37
CA PHE A 187 -2.54 16.36 16.88
C PHE A 187 -1.15 17.00 16.90
N LEU A 188 -0.85 17.77 15.85
CA LEU A 188 0.30 18.66 15.85
C LEU A 188 -0.13 19.98 16.47
N ARG A 189 0.42 20.31 17.63
CA ARG A 189 0.33 21.63 18.25
C ARG A 189 1.24 22.61 17.50
N THR A 190 0.67 23.69 16.97
CA THR A 190 1.42 24.73 16.22
C THR A 190 2.08 25.75 17.16
N ASN A 191 2.77 26.76 16.62
CA ASN A 191 3.28 27.86 17.44
C ASN A 191 2.22 28.92 17.79
N LYS A 192 1.01 28.87 17.21
CA LYS A 192 -0.05 29.85 17.46
C LYS A 192 -0.34 29.91 18.96
N ASP A 193 -0.23 31.05 19.61
CA ASP A 193 -0.50 31.19 21.05
C ASP A 193 0.34 30.22 21.92
N GLY A 194 1.65 30.12 21.64
CA GLY A 194 2.57 29.16 22.27
C GLY A 194 2.73 29.25 23.79
N HIS A 195 2.13 30.25 24.44
CA HIS A 195 2.02 30.30 25.91
C HIS A 195 0.97 29.32 26.46
N LEU A 196 0.03 28.86 25.64
CA LEU A 196 -0.98 27.88 26.02
C LEU A 196 -0.41 26.47 26.08
N THR A 197 -0.70 25.75 27.16
CA THR A 197 -0.35 24.33 27.31
C THR A 197 -1.49 23.46 26.76
N LEU A 198 -1.29 22.90 25.56
CA LEU A 198 -2.25 22.00 24.90
C LEU A 198 -1.57 20.64 24.68
N LYS A 199 -1.77 19.71 25.60
CA LYS A 199 -1.09 18.39 25.63
C LYS A 199 -2.03 17.23 25.40
N THR A 200 -3.30 17.40 25.74
CA THR A 200 -4.34 16.38 25.60
C THR A 200 -5.38 16.79 24.57
N LEU A 201 -6.12 15.82 24.06
CA LEU A 201 -7.23 16.09 23.14
C LEU A 201 -8.29 16.99 23.80
N GLN A 202 -8.54 16.82 25.10
CA GLN A 202 -9.50 17.63 25.85
C GLN A 202 -9.06 19.09 25.98
N ASP A 203 -7.75 19.37 26.05
CA ASP A 203 -7.24 20.74 26.08
C ASP A 203 -7.61 21.52 24.80
N LEU A 204 -7.86 20.82 23.69
CA LEU A 204 -8.30 21.45 22.44
C LEU A 204 -9.78 21.85 22.46
N ASN A 205 -10.59 21.29 23.37
CA ASN A 205 -12.04 21.49 23.40
C ASN A 205 -12.44 22.79 24.12
N GLN A 206 -12.00 23.93 23.58
CA GLN A 206 -12.23 25.26 24.15
C GLN A 206 -12.63 26.26 23.07
N THR A 207 -13.52 27.21 23.39
CA THR A 207 -14.13 28.16 22.42
C THR A 207 -13.16 29.08 21.68
N HIS A 208 -11.97 29.32 22.24
CA HIS A 208 -10.94 30.13 21.61
C HIS A 208 -9.91 29.31 20.82
N ILE A 209 -10.03 27.97 20.82
CA ILE A 209 -9.07 27.07 20.18
C ILE A 209 -9.54 26.67 18.79
N PHE A 210 -8.82 27.14 17.77
CA PHE A 210 -8.92 26.68 16.39
C PHE A 210 -8.26 25.33 16.15
N VAL A 211 -9.03 24.35 15.68
CA VAL A 211 -8.56 22.99 15.38
C VAL A 211 -8.83 22.66 13.91
N GLY A 212 -7.77 22.36 13.17
CA GLY A 212 -7.82 21.93 11.78
C GLY A 212 -7.99 20.42 11.63
N ALA A 213 -8.78 20.00 10.65
CA ALA A 213 -8.81 18.61 10.16
C ALA A 213 -9.19 18.58 8.68
N SER A 214 -8.66 17.61 7.94
CA SER A 214 -9.02 17.41 6.53
C SER A 214 -10.49 16.99 6.38
N LYS A 215 -11.19 17.61 5.43
CA LYS A 215 -12.60 17.31 5.13
C LYS A 215 -12.81 15.85 4.73
N GLY A 216 -13.93 15.27 5.13
CA GLY A 216 -14.32 13.90 4.79
C GLY A 216 -13.57 12.81 5.56
N THR A 217 -12.72 13.18 6.52
CA THR A 217 -11.95 12.23 7.32
C THR A 217 -12.63 11.89 8.65
N THR A 218 -12.18 10.81 9.28
CA THR A 218 -12.54 10.50 10.67
C THR A 218 -12.04 11.57 11.64
N TYR A 219 -10.99 12.32 11.30
CA TYR A 219 -10.49 13.44 12.07
C TYR A 219 -11.47 14.63 12.06
N GLU A 220 -12.08 14.95 10.92
CA GLU A 220 -13.15 15.96 10.87
C GLU A 220 -14.33 15.55 11.78
N THR A 221 -14.74 14.28 11.71
CA THR A 221 -15.81 13.75 12.56
C THR A 221 -15.44 13.91 14.03
N LEU A 222 -14.21 13.58 14.41
CA LEU A 222 -13.70 13.73 15.77
C LEU A 222 -13.76 15.20 16.23
N VAL A 223 -13.28 16.16 15.42
CA VAL A 223 -13.32 17.58 15.79
C VAL A 223 -14.76 18.04 16.00
N LYS A 224 -15.66 17.71 15.08
CA LYS A 224 -17.07 18.13 15.15
C LYS A 224 -17.86 17.51 16.30
N THR A 225 -17.51 16.28 16.71
CA THR A 225 -18.30 15.52 17.69
C THR A 225 -17.70 15.53 19.08
N GLN A 226 -16.38 15.39 19.20
CA GLN A 226 -15.68 15.29 20.49
C GLN A 226 -15.04 16.62 20.93
N LEU A 227 -14.73 17.51 19.98
CA LEU A 227 -14.17 18.84 20.24
C LEU A 227 -15.17 19.95 19.90
N SER A 228 -16.44 19.73 20.25
CA SER A 228 -17.55 20.60 19.84
C SER A 228 -17.50 22.04 20.36
N ALA A 229 -16.71 22.32 21.40
CA ALA A 229 -16.45 23.69 21.84
C ALA A 229 -15.34 24.37 21.03
N ALA A 230 -14.45 23.61 20.38
CA ALA A 230 -13.38 24.16 19.55
C ALA A 230 -13.93 24.80 18.26
N GLN A 231 -13.18 25.74 17.69
CA GLN A 231 -13.47 26.28 16.38
C GLN A 231 -12.88 25.35 15.31
N TYR A 232 -13.73 24.57 14.65
CA TYR A 232 -13.32 23.72 13.54
C TYR A 232 -12.88 24.58 12.34
N VAL A 233 -11.66 24.34 11.87
CA VAL A 233 -11.12 24.90 10.63
C VAL A 233 -11.07 23.79 9.57
N PRO A 234 -11.94 23.81 8.56
CA PRO A 234 -11.92 22.80 7.50
C PRO A 234 -10.68 22.97 6.63
N LEU A 235 -9.93 21.88 6.44
CA LEU A 235 -8.75 21.85 5.60
C LEU A 235 -9.01 20.95 4.39
N ASP A 236 -8.54 21.37 3.22
CA ASP A 236 -8.46 20.51 2.04
C ASP A 236 -7.29 19.51 2.19
N ASP A 237 -7.24 18.51 1.32
CA ASP A 237 -6.16 17.53 1.29
C ASP A 237 -4.86 18.11 0.70
N GLY A 238 -3.79 17.30 0.69
CA GLY A 238 -2.49 17.69 0.16
C GLY A 238 -1.73 18.60 1.11
N ASP A 239 -1.26 19.74 0.61
CA ASP A 239 -0.39 20.63 1.38
C ASP A 239 -1.11 21.60 2.31
N VAL A 240 -2.44 21.73 2.17
CA VAL A 240 -3.25 22.72 2.90
C VAL A 240 -3.16 22.56 4.43
N PRO A 241 -3.16 21.35 5.02
CA PRO A 241 -2.97 21.21 6.46
C PRO A 241 -1.59 21.70 6.93
N TYR A 242 -0.55 21.49 6.12
CA TYR A 242 0.79 21.96 6.43
C TYR A 242 0.90 23.48 6.30
N ASP A 243 0.23 24.08 5.32
CA ASP A 243 0.19 25.54 5.19
C ASP A 243 -0.53 26.20 6.37
N ALA A 244 -1.60 25.59 6.88
CA ALA A 244 -2.26 26.06 8.11
C ALA A 244 -1.33 26.02 9.33
N ILE A 245 -0.45 25.00 9.41
CA ILE A 245 0.58 24.88 10.44
C ILE A 245 1.66 25.97 10.27
N LYS A 246 2.26 26.08 9.07
CA LYS A 246 3.33 27.06 8.77
C LYS A 246 2.88 28.49 9.06
N ASN A 247 1.64 28.81 8.72
CA ASN A 247 1.07 30.15 8.85
C ASN A 247 0.44 30.41 10.23
N ASN A 248 0.56 29.48 11.19
CA ASN A 248 -0.04 29.59 12.52
C ASN A 248 -1.54 29.94 12.48
N GLN A 249 -2.28 29.40 11.51
CA GLN A 249 -3.72 29.69 11.34
C GLN A 249 -4.57 28.95 12.38
N VAL A 250 -4.09 27.80 12.85
CA VAL A 250 -4.77 26.94 13.82
C VAL A 250 -3.87 26.69 15.02
N HIS A 251 -4.44 26.34 16.18
CA HIS A 251 -3.65 25.90 17.33
C HIS A 251 -3.19 24.47 17.18
N ALA A 252 -4.01 23.63 16.56
CA ALA A 252 -3.69 22.23 16.33
C ALA A 252 -4.26 21.74 15.00
N VAL A 253 -3.61 20.76 14.38
CA VAL A 253 -4.17 19.96 13.29
C VAL A 253 -4.24 18.50 13.73
N ILE A 254 -5.38 17.84 13.52
CA ILE A 254 -5.60 16.43 13.87
C ILE A 254 -5.34 15.52 12.65
N GLY A 255 -4.59 14.44 12.86
CA GLY A 255 -4.18 13.53 11.81
C GLY A 255 -3.33 12.35 12.31
N ASP A 256 -2.61 11.70 11.38
CA ASP A 256 -1.69 10.62 11.71
C ASP A 256 -0.38 11.16 12.31
N GLY A 257 0.00 10.65 13.48
CA GLY A 257 1.15 11.21 14.19
C GLY A 257 2.50 10.96 13.52
N VAL A 258 2.65 9.87 12.74
CA VAL A 258 3.84 9.67 11.89
C VAL A 258 4.07 10.85 10.97
N THR A 259 3.00 11.27 10.29
CA THR A 259 3.05 12.35 9.31
C THR A 259 3.53 13.64 9.97
N TYR A 260 3.04 13.93 11.18
CA TYR A 260 3.45 15.10 11.95
C TYR A 260 4.86 15.00 12.52
N LEU A 261 5.30 13.83 13.00
CA LEU A 261 6.67 13.65 13.48
C LEU A 261 7.68 13.94 12.37
N ILE A 262 7.41 13.43 11.17
CA ILE A 262 8.25 13.65 9.98
C ILE A 262 8.26 15.12 9.60
N TRP A 263 7.07 15.71 9.49
CA TRP A 263 6.94 17.09 9.09
C TRP A 263 7.66 18.02 10.07
N VAL A 264 7.52 17.82 11.38
CA VAL A 264 8.23 18.60 12.41
C VAL A 264 9.75 18.42 12.29
N LYS A 265 10.23 17.19 12.08
CA LYS A 265 11.67 16.93 11.89
C LYS A 265 12.23 17.63 10.64
N GLN A 266 11.45 17.73 9.57
CA GLN A 266 11.85 18.39 8.33
C GLN A 266 11.69 19.92 8.38
N ASN A 267 10.90 20.45 9.31
CA ASN A 267 10.54 21.87 9.40
C ASN A 267 10.87 22.48 10.78
N GLN A 268 11.99 22.07 11.38
CA GLN A 268 12.39 22.50 12.73
C GLN A 268 12.48 24.02 12.87
N ASP A 269 12.92 24.73 11.83
CA ASP A 269 13.04 26.18 11.83
C ASP A 269 11.68 26.90 11.92
N LEU A 270 10.65 26.31 11.29
CA LEU A 270 9.30 26.84 11.25
C LEU A 270 8.49 26.43 12.48
N CYS A 271 8.82 25.30 13.10
CA CYS A 271 8.03 24.68 14.16
C CYS A 271 8.81 24.42 15.45
N LYS A 272 9.59 25.41 15.92
CA LYS A 272 10.45 25.30 17.10
C LYS A 272 9.72 24.87 18.39
N ASN A 273 8.47 25.34 18.57
CA ASN A 273 7.67 25.03 19.76
C ASN A 273 6.54 24.05 19.46
N CYS A 274 6.55 23.42 18.29
CA CYS A 274 5.50 22.50 17.93
C CYS A 274 5.69 21.16 18.62
N THR A 275 4.59 20.54 19.00
CA THR A 275 4.60 19.23 19.65
C THR A 275 3.63 18.30 18.95
N VAL A 276 4.02 17.05 18.76
CA VAL A 276 3.13 16.00 18.29
C VAL A 276 2.59 15.27 19.52
N ASN A 277 1.29 15.41 19.77
CA ASN A 277 0.63 14.83 20.93
C ASN A 277 -0.28 13.69 20.49
N PHE A 278 0.11 12.47 20.83
CA PHE A 278 -0.69 11.27 20.61
C PHE A 278 -1.85 11.20 21.60
N TYR A 279 -3.04 10.84 21.11
CA TYR A 279 -4.25 10.81 21.94
C TYR A 279 -4.97 9.46 21.92
N ASN A 280 -4.46 8.48 21.18
CA ASN A 280 -4.96 7.11 21.23
C ASN A 280 -3.83 6.11 21.40
N SER A 281 -4.17 4.87 21.75
CA SER A 281 -3.20 3.79 21.74
C SER A 281 -2.76 3.49 20.30
N PRO A 282 -1.47 3.18 20.08
CA PRO A 282 -1.01 2.74 18.77
C PRO A 282 -1.80 1.52 18.28
N TYR A 283 -2.10 1.50 17.00
CA TYR A 283 -2.79 0.40 16.33
C TYR A 283 -1.97 -0.10 15.15
N GLY A 284 -2.04 -1.41 14.92
CA GLY A 284 -1.31 -2.06 13.84
C GLY A 284 -1.99 -1.89 12.48
N TYR A 285 -1.18 -1.96 11.44
CA TYR A 285 -1.63 -2.14 10.06
C TYR A 285 -0.74 -3.15 9.36
N GLY A 286 -1.31 -3.83 8.37
CA GLY A 286 -0.67 -4.96 7.70
C GLY A 286 -0.98 -5.00 6.22
N THR A 287 -0.38 -5.99 5.57
CA THR A 287 -0.72 -6.38 4.20
C THR A 287 -1.88 -7.36 4.23
N PHE A 288 -2.51 -7.56 3.08
CA PHE A 288 -3.49 -8.63 2.95
C PHE A 288 -3.54 -9.20 1.54
N THR A 289 -4.03 -10.43 1.45
CA THR A 289 -4.39 -11.16 0.23
C THR A 289 -5.90 -11.42 0.21
N THR A 290 -6.42 -12.00 -0.87
CA THR A 290 -7.82 -12.44 -0.89
C THR A 290 -8.07 -13.51 0.19
N ASN A 291 -9.29 -13.55 0.72
CA ASN A 291 -9.76 -14.64 1.58
C ASN A 291 -10.47 -15.76 0.78
N ARG A 292 -10.54 -15.65 -0.56
CA ARG A 292 -11.09 -16.67 -1.45
C ARG A 292 -10.08 -17.80 -1.67
N ILE A 293 -9.67 -18.43 -0.57
CA ILE A 293 -8.55 -19.38 -0.53
C ILE A 293 -9.06 -20.78 -0.84
N LEU A 294 -8.51 -21.41 -1.88
CA LEU A 294 -8.75 -22.82 -2.18
C LEU A 294 -7.88 -23.72 -1.28
N PRO A 295 -8.37 -24.90 -0.89
CA PRO A 295 -7.53 -25.93 -0.28
C PRO A 295 -6.32 -26.26 -1.17
N SER A 296 -5.20 -26.67 -0.56
CA SER A 296 -3.93 -26.89 -1.28
C SER A 296 -4.07 -27.72 -2.57
N SER A 297 -3.22 -27.43 -3.56
CA SER A 297 -3.21 -28.07 -4.89
C SER A 297 -3.03 -29.59 -4.87
N ALA A 298 -2.48 -30.16 -3.79
CA ALA A 298 -2.40 -31.60 -3.60
C ALA A 298 -3.80 -32.25 -3.56
N MET A 299 -4.80 -31.55 -2.99
CA MET A 299 -6.17 -32.06 -2.88
C MET A 299 -6.91 -32.02 -4.23
N HIS A 300 -6.59 -31.05 -5.08
CA HIS A 300 -7.15 -30.97 -6.44
C HIS A 300 -6.60 -32.05 -7.38
N LEU A 301 -5.31 -32.41 -7.25
CA LEU A 301 -4.73 -33.56 -7.95
C LEU A 301 -5.41 -34.87 -7.56
N MET A 302 -5.75 -35.05 -6.29
CA MET A 302 -6.50 -36.23 -5.83
C MET A 302 -7.93 -36.27 -6.35
N GLN A 303 -8.62 -35.13 -6.44
CA GLN A 303 -9.96 -35.06 -7.06
C GLN A 303 -9.93 -35.39 -8.56
N HIS A 304 -8.98 -34.85 -9.32
CA HIS A 304 -8.83 -35.21 -10.74
C HIS A 304 -8.44 -36.67 -10.93
N ALA A 305 -7.54 -37.21 -10.11
CA ALA A 305 -7.20 -38.63 -10.15
C ALA A 305 -8.42 -39.53 -9.83
N SER A 306 -9.29 -39.12 -8.90
CA SER A 306 -10.51 -39.85 -8.56
C SER A 306 -11.56 -39.84 -9.70
N LEU A 307 -11.66 -38.73 -10.44
CA LEU A 307 -12.52 -38.62 -11.62
C LEU A 307 -12.00 -39.48 -12.78
N TRP A 308 -10.70 -39.48 -13.02
CA TRP A 308 -10.09 -40.34 -14.03
C TRP A 308 -10.24 -41.83 -13.67
N MET A 309 -10.04 -42.20 -12.41
CA MET A 309 -10.26 -43.57 -11.92
C MET A 309 -11.72 -44.01 -12.06
N THR A 310 -12.69 -43.14 -11.76
CA THR A 310 -14.12 -43.48 -11.95
C THR A 310 -14.49 -43.62 -13.43
N VAL A 311 -13.97 -42.78 -14.31
CA VAL A 311 -14.12 -42.96 -15.78
C VAL A 311 -13.50 -44.27 -16.25
N LEU A 312 -12.29 -44.61 -15.78
CA LEU A 312 -11.62 -45.87 -16.14
C LEU A 312 -12.39 -47.10 -15.64
N MET A 313 -12.94 -47.05 -14.43
CA MET A 313 -13.80 -48.12 -13.90
C MET A 313 -15.09 -48.27 -14.70
N MET A 314 -15.73 -47.16 -15.11
CA MET A 314 -16.93 -47.21 -15.96
C MET A 314 -16.63 -47.82 -17.34
N VAL A 315 -15.48 -47.49 -17.95
CA VAL A 315 -15.05 -48.08 -19.22
C VAL A 315 -14.73 -49.57 -19.07
N MET A 316 -14.08 -49.98 -17.98
CA MET A 316 -13.84 -51.40 -17.71
C MET A 316 -15.15 -52.17 -17.47
N MET A 317 -16.10 -51.59 -16.72
CA MET A 317 -17.41 -52.22 -16.50
C MET A 317 -18.21 -52.39 -17.79
N THR A 318 -18.21 -51.41 -18.68
CA THR A 318 -18.90 -51.54 -19.97
C THR A 318 -18.24 -52.57 -20.88
N TRP A 319 -16.91 -52.68 -20.83
CA TRP A 319 -16.16 -53.70 -21.57
C TRP A 319 -16.42 -55.13 -21.03
N ILE A 320 -16.49 -55.28 -19.71
CA ILE A 320 -16.85 -56.57 -19.09
C ILE A 320 -18.29 -56.94 -19.46
N LEU A 321 -19.25 -56.00 -19.36
CA LEU A 321 -20.65 -56.25 -19.70
C LEU A 321 -20.85 -56.64 -21.17
N SER A 322 -20.09 -56.05 -22.11
CA SER A 322 -20.17 -56.43 -23.53
C SER A 322 -19.52 -57.79 -23.82
N SER A 323 -18.47 -58.16 -23.08
CA SER A 323 -17.83 -59.48 -23.20
C SER A 323 -18.69 -60.63 -22.65
N VAL A 324 -19.56 -60.36 -21.68
CA VAL A 324 -20.49 -61.38 -21.11
C VAL A 324 -21.70 -61.63 -22.01
N GLN A 325 -22.08 -60.67 -22.87
CA GLN A 325 -23.17 -60.85 -23.83
C GLN A 325 -22.76 -61.57 -25.13
N SER A 326 -21.47 -61.87 -25.30
CA SER A 326 -20.91 -62.52 -26.50
C SER A 326 -20.52 -63.99 -26.28
N VAL A 327 -20.96 -64.59 -25.16
CA VAL A 327 -20.88 -66.02 -24.84
C VAL A 327 -22.30 -66.56 -24.73
#